data_AF-A0A836I7E6-F1
#
_entry.id   AF-A0A836I7E6-F1
#
_cell.length_a   1.000
_cell.length_b   1.000
_cell.length_c   1.000
_cell.angle_alpha   90.00
_cell.angle_beta   90.00
_cell.angle_gamma   90.00
#
_symmetry.space_group_name_H-M   'P 1'
#
loop_
_entity.id
_entity.type
_entity.pdbx_description
1 polymer ?
#
loop_
_entity_poly.entity_id
_entity_poly.type
_entity_poly.pdbx_seq_one_letter_code
_entity_poly.pdbx_strand_id
1 'polypeptide(L)'
;MRFIESQKEVVHTLRFPSQHSATDRKRAYMFLFVYVLSTIAFGGNLFHFISGWIAATVLQVVMTILIMIYAFNINDYSDKSMSSMECERACNPLLDAYIALRGVQVIQALFLRSFLCTFFFATVLIATLFRVRQKKLYVDAVNLWREVSQYEREGFVFIAVDVVMIIVLLIVMVFSIVTKYSG
;
A
#
# COMPACT_ATOMS: atom_id res chain seq x y z
N MET A 1 -0.67 11.91 -19.66
CA MET A 1 0.21 13.06 -19.35
C MET A 1 0.49 13.21 -17.87
N ARG A 2 -0.53 13.29 -16.99
CA ARG A 2 -0.34 13.46 -15.52
C ARG A 2 0.58 12.44 -14.81
N PHE A 3 0.60 11.17 -15.22
CA PHE A 3 1.48 10.17 -14.58
C PHE A 3 2.96 10.42 -14.89
N ILE A 4 3.30 10.74 -16.14
CA ILE A 4 4.69 11.03 -16.55
C ILE A 4 5.21 12.30 -15.87
N GLU A 5 4.36 13.31 -15.74
CA GLU A 5 4.67 14.54 -14.99
C GLU A 5 4.91 14.24 -13.51
N SER A 6 4.04 13.44 -12.88
CA SER A 6 4.22 13.02 -11.49
C SER A 6 5.51 12.22 -11.28
N GLN A 7 5.91 11.37 -12.24
CA GLN A 7 7.17 10.64 -12.17
C GLN A 7 8.39 11.56 -12.33
N LYS A 8 8.31 12.52 -13.26
CA LYS A 8 9.35 13.51 -13.47
C LYS A 8 9.54 14.38 -12.21
N GLU A 9 8.45 14.74 -11.55
CA GLU A 9 8.46 15.47 -10.29
C GLU A 9 9.10 14.66 -9.17
N VAL A 10 8.74 13.39 -8.98
CA VAL A 10 9.38 12.50 -7.99
C VAL A 10 10.89 12.39 -8.21
N VAL A 11 11.33 12.16 -9.45
CA VAL A 11 12.76 12.06 -9.78
C VAL A 11 13.49 13.38 -9.54
N HIS A 12 12.86 14.50 -9.89
CA HIS A 12 13.43 15.82 -9.65
C HIS A 12 13.57 16.10 -8.14
N THR A 13 12.56 15.75 -7.35
CA THR A 13 12.57 15.90 -5.89
C THR A 13 13.61 15.01 -5.21
N LEU A 14 13.82 13.78 -5.70
CA LEU A 14 14.89 12.90 -5.21
C LEU A 14 16.29 13.43 -5.51
N ARG A 15 16.48 14.13 -6.65
CA ARG A 15 17.78 14.71 -7.04
C ARG A 15 18.09 16.02 -6.33
N PHE A 16 17.07 16.85 -6.06
CA PHE A 16 17.24 18.18 -5.45
C PHE A 16 16.33 18.37 -4.23
N PRO A 17 16.49 17.57 -3.15
CA PRO A 17 15.57 17.58 -2.01
C PRO A 17 15.51 18.92 -1.28
N SER A 18 16.56 19.76 -1.34
CA SER A 18 16.57 21.08 -0.70
C SER A 18 15.64 22.10 -1.38
N GLN A 19 15.22 21.86 -2.62
CA GLN A 19 14.38 22.78 -3.40
C GLN A 19 12.88 22.50 -3.27
N HIS A 20 12.50 21.46 -2.53
CA HIS A 20 11.12 20.97 -2.43
C HIS A 20 10.60 21.00 -1.00
N SER A 21 9.28 21.06 -0.87
CA SER A 21 8.63 21.05 0.43
C SER A 21 8.88 19.74 1.19
N ALA A 22 8.72 19.76 2.51
CA ALA A 22 8.82 18.54 3.32
C ALA A 22 7.83 17.45 2.86
N THR A 23 6.65 17.85 2.38
CA THR A 23 5.62 16.94 1.85
C THR A 23 6.06 16.28 0.56
N ASP A 24 6.57 17.06 -0.39
CA ASP A 24 6.98 16.53 -1.70
C ASP A 24 8.13 15.55 -1.54
N ARG A 25 9.06 15.84 -0.61
CA ARG A 25 10.12 14.91 -0.22
C ARG A 25 9.58 13.61 0.36
N LYS A 26 8.66 13.67 1.34
CA LYS A 26 8.06 12.47 1.95
C LYS A 26 7.38 11.60 0.89
N ARG A 27 6.64 12.21 -0.03
CA ARG A 27 5.99 11.52 -1.15
C ARG A 27 7.01 10.89 -2.09
N ALA A 28 8.07 11.61 -2.46
CA ALA A 28 9.12 11.10 -3.32
C ALA A 28 9.89 9.92 -2.69
N TYR A 29 10.18 9.98 -1.39
CA TYR A 29 10.78 8.86 -0.65
C TYR A 29 9.85 7.65 -0.55
N MET A 30 8.54 7.86 -0.36
CA MET A 30 7.56 6.77 -0.39
C MET A 30 7.49 6.10 -1.77
N PHE A 31 7.54 6.86 -2.86
CA PHE A 31 7.63 6.27 -4.20
C PHE A 31 8.93 5.49 -4.42
N LEU A 32 10.07 6.02 -3.96
CA LEU A 32 11.33 5.28 -4.01
C LEU A 32 11.25 3.97 -3.23
N PHE A 33 10.68 4.00 -2.03
CA PHE A 33 10.44 2.81 -1.21
C PHE A 33 9.58 1.78 -1.94
N VAL A 34 8.49 2.21 -2.56
CA VAL A 34 7.63 1.36 -3.39
C VAL A 34 8.43 0.74 -4.55
N TYR A 35 9.27 1.50 -5.25
CA TYR A 35 10.09 0.97 -6.35
C TYR A 35 11.10 -0.07 -5.90
N VAL A 36 11.79 0.19 -4.79
CA VAL A 36 12.74 -0.76 -4.22
C VAL A 36 12.03 -2.05 -3.82
N LEU A 37 10.92 -1.96 -3.10
CA LEU A 37 10.13 -3.13 -2.69
C LEU A 37 9.56 -3.89 -3.87
N SER A 38 9.05 -3.19 -4.88
CA SER A 38 8.51 -3.83 -6.09
C SER A 38 9.60 -4.58 -6.84
N THR A 39 10.81 -4.01 -6.91
CA THR A 39 11.97 -4.65 -7.54
C THR A 39 12.41 -5.88 -6.78
N ILE A 40 12.50 -5.81 -5.44
CA ILE A 40 12.82 -6.96 -4.58
C ILE A 40 11.76 -8.05 -4.74
N ALA A 41 10.48 -7.68 -4.72
CA ALA A 41 9.39 -8.63 -4.84
C ALA A 41 9.37 -9.32 -6.20
N PHE A 42 9.60 -8.55 -7.26
CA PHE A 42 9.69 -9.09 -8.62
C PHE A 42 10.91 -10.02 -8.76
N GLY A 43 12.08 -9.60 -8.27
CA GLY A 43 13.28 -10.43 -8.24
C GLY A 43 13.04 -11.75 -7.49
N GLY A 44 12.40 -11.68 -6.32
CA GLY A 44 12.03 -12.85 -5.52
C GLY A 44 11.22 -13.90 -6.27
N ASN A 45 10.33 -13.49 -7.19
CA ASN A 45 9.56 -14.42 -8.03
C ASN A 45 10.41 -15.09 -9.12
N LEU A 46 11.49 -14.46 -9.59
CA LEU A 46 12.34 -15.00 -10.65
C LEU A 46 13.37 -16.01 -10.12
N PHE A 47 13.83 -15.86 -8.87
CA PHE A 47 14.90 -16.69 -8.33
C PHE A 47 14.45 -18.08 -7.91
N HIS A 48 13.37 -18.19 -7.14
CA HIS A 48 12.93 -19.47 -6.57
C HIS A 48 11.44 -19.46 -6.22
N PHE A 49 10.79 -20.62 -6.31
CA PHE A 49 9.36 -20.75 -6.00
C PHE A 49 9.04 -20.29 -4.57
N ILE A 50 9.81 -20.75 -3.59
CA ILE A 50 9.65 -20.36 -2.18
C ILE A 50 9.94 -18.86 -1.98
N SER A 51 10.95 -18.30 -2.65
CA SER A 51 11.29 -16.88 -2.49
C SER A 51 10.19 -15.97 -3.02
N GLY A 52 9.45 -16.40 -4.05
CA GLY A 52 8.27 -15.67 -4.53
C GLY A 52 7.16 -15.56 -3.48
N TRP A 53 6.88 -16.65 -2.75
CA TRP A 53 5.91 -16.64 -1.65
C TRP A 53 6.37 -15.82 -0.45
N ILE A 54 7.65 -15.92 -0.09
CA ILE A 54 8.24 -15.10 0.98
C ILE A 54 8.14 -13.62 0.60
N ALA A 55 8.50 -13.27 -0.64
CA ALA A 55 8.39 -11.91 -1.14
C ALA A 55 6.95 -11.37 -1.10
N ALA A 56 5.96 -12.17 -1.50
CA ALA A 56 4.55 -11.80 -1.41
C ALA A 56 4.11 -11.55 0.05
N THR A 57 4.62 -12.37 0.98
CA THR A 57 4.35 -12.24 2.42
C THR A 57 4.97 -10.97 2.99
N VAL A 58 6.23 -10.69 2.66
CA VAL A 58 6.91 -9.45 3.06
C VAL A 58 6.16 -8.22 2.54
N LEU A 59 5.74 -8.23 1.26
CA LEU A 59 4.91 -7.15 0.72
C LEU A 59 3.61 -6.99 1.50
N GLN A 60 2.90 -8.08 1.80
CA GLN A 60 1.65 -8.01 2.54
C GLN A 60 1.85 -7.39 3.94
N VAL A 61 2.90 -7.80 4.66
CA VAL A 61 3.24 -7.24 5.98
C VAL A 61 3.57 -5.76 5.90
N VAL A 62 4.37 -5.34 4.91
CA VAL A 62 4.68 -3.92 4.70
C VAL A 62 3.40 -3.12 4.45
N MET A 63 2.50 -3.63 3.62
CA MET A 63 1.24 -2.95 3.33
C MET A 63 0.36 -2.81 4.57
N THR A 64 0.32 -3.85 5.41
CA THR A 64 -0.37 -3.79 6.72
C THR A 64 0.24 -2.71 7.61
N ILE A 65 1.57 -2.59 7.65
CA ILE A 65 2.25 -1.53 8.40
C ILE A 65 1.88 -0.15 7.85
N LEU A 66 1.87 0.04 6.53
CA LEU A 66 1.50 1.32 5.90
C LEU A 66 0.08 1.75 6.29
N ILE A 67 -0.90 0.83 6.24
CA ILE A 67 -2.27 1.17 6.61
C ILE A 67 -2.44 1.36 8.13
N MET A 68 -1.67 0.65 8.95
CA MET A 68 -1.63 0.92 10.40
C MET A 68 -1.10 2.33 10.68
N ILE A 69 -0.01 2.73 10.03
CA ILE A 69 0.53 4.10 10.15
C ILE A 69 -0.51 5.12 9.66
N TYR A 70 -1.21 4.85 8.56
CA TYR A 70 -2.31 5.70 8.10
C TYR A 70 -3.38 5.86 9.20
N ALA A 71 -3.87 4.76 9.77
CA ALA A 71 -4.89 4.80 10.81
C ALA A 71 -4.40 5.51 12.09
N PHE A 72 -3.14 5.34 12.47
CA PHE A 72 -2.55 6.06 13.59
C PHE A 72 -2.50 7.57 13.36
N ASN A 73 -2.12 8.03 12.16
CA ASN A 73 -2.13 9.47 11.84
C ASN A 73 -3.53 10.07 11.88
N ILE A 74 -4.57 9.30 11.50
CA ILE A 74 -5.97 9.74 11.64
C ILE A 74 -6.36 9.85 13.12
N ASN A 75 -5.97 8.86 13.93
CA ASN A 75 -6.26 8.85 15.37
C ASN A 75 -5.54 10.01 16.10
N ASP A 76 -4.27 10.25 15.78
CA ASP A 76 -3.50 11.39 16.29
C ASP A 76 -4.19 12.73 15.96
N TYR A 77 -4.72 12.87 14.74
CA TYR A 77 -5.51 14.03 14.39
C TYR A 77 -6.82 14.13 15.20
N SER A 78 -7.51 13.00 15.43
CA SER A 78 -8.74 12.92 16.25
C SER A 78 -8.50 13.41 17.68
N ASP A 79 -7.36 13.00 18.26
CA ASP A 79 -6.87 13.43 19.58
C ASP A 79 -6.31 14.86 19.59
N LYS A 80 -6.37 15.58 18.46
CA LYS A 80 -5.88 16.96 18.26
C LYS A 80 -4.37 17.10 18.51
N SER A 81 -3.61 16.02 18.40
CA SER A 81 -2.14 16.05 18.52
C SER A 81 -1.46 16.51 17.22
N MET A 82 -2.22 16.58 16.12
CA MET A 82 -1.74 16.98 14.79
C MET A 82 -2.74 17.91 14.09
N SER A 83 -2.25 18.83 13.25
CA SER A 83 -3.13 19.68 12.42
C SER A 83 -3.73 18.94 11.22
N SER A 84 -4.85 19.41 10.68
CA SER A 84 -5.50 18.75 9.53
C SER A 84 -4.62 18.71 8.28
N MET A 85 -3.84 19.77 8.06
CA MET A 85 -2.90 19.85 6.94
C MET A 85 -1.72 18.89 7.11
N GLU A 86 -1.22 18.70 8.33
CA GLU A 86 -0.18 17.69 8.61
C GLU A 86 -0.72 16.27 8.44
N CYS A 87 -1.95 16.02 8.87
CA CYS A 87 -2.63 14.74 8.68
C CYS A 87 -2.74 14.35 7.21
N GLU A 88 -3.23 15.27 6.38
CA GLU A 88 -3.32 15.07 4.93
C GLU A 88 -1.95 14.71 4.32
N ARG A 89 -0.92 15.48 4.70
CA ARG A 89 0.45 15.32 4.19
C ARG A 89 1.10 14.01 4.64
N ALA A 90 0.71 13.48 5.79
CA ALA A 90 1.20 12.19 6.30
C ALA A 90 0.44 11.01 5.68
N CYS A 91 -0.89 11.12 5.56
CA CYS A 91 -1.77 10.02 5.17
C CYS A 91 -1.77 9.76 3.65
N ASN A 92 -1.86 10.80 2.83
CA ASN A 92 -2.05 10.64 1.39
C ASN A 92 -0.88 9.91 0.69
N PRO A 93 0.41 10.16 1.03
CA PRO A 93 1.52 9.39 0.47
C PRO A 93 1.51 7.90 0.86
N LEU A 94 1.03 7.56 2.07
CA LEU A 94 0.92 6.16 2.52
C LEU A 94 -0.13 5.42 1.69
N LEU A 95 -1.24 6.09 1.40
CA LEU A 95 -2.31 5.53 0.58
C LEU A 95 -1.89 5.35 -0.88
N ASP A 96 -1.16 6.31 -1.45
CA ASP A 96 -0.55 6.20 -2.78
C ASP A 96 0.35 4.95 -2.85
N ALA A 97 1.23 4.77 -1.85
CA ALA A 97 2.12 3.62 -1.76
C ALA A 97 1.35 2.30 -1.60
N TYR A 98 0.32 2.27 -0.78
CA TYR A 98 -0.54 1.11 -0.57
C TYR A 98 -1.22 0.66 -1.87
N ILE A 99 -1.81 1.59 -2.63
CA ILE A 99 -2.48 1.26 -3.90
C ILE A 99 -1.47 0.73 -4.93
N ALA A 100 -0.30 1.36 -5.03
CA ALA A 100 0.75 0.95 -5.95
C ALA A 100 1.27 -0.46 -5.61
N LEU A 101 1.58 -0.74 -4.34
CA LEU A 101 2.03 -2.05 -3.89
C LEU A 101 0.96 -3.13 -4.08
N ARG A 102 -0.33 -2.79 -3.94
CA ARG A 102 -1.42 -3.74 -4.22
C ARG A 102 -1.41 -4.16 -5.68
N GLY A 103 -1.21 -3.22 -6.61
CA GLY A 103 -1.07 -3.53 -8.04
C GLY A 103 0.09 -4.48 -8.31
N VAL A 104 1.23 -4.27 -7.66
CA VAL A 104 2.40 -5.15 -7.76
C VAL A 104 2.10 -6.55 -7.20
N GLN A 105 1.40 -6.64 -6.07
CA GLN A 105 0.98 -7.92 -5.50
C GLN A 105 0.04 -8.72 -6.40
N VAL A 106 -0.89 -8.04 -7.11
CA VAL A 106 -1.74 -8.71 -8.10
C VAL A 106 -0.88 -9.33 -9.21
N ILE A 107 0.08 -8.57 -9.74
CA ILE A 107 1.01 -9.07 -10.76
C ILE A 107 1.83 -10.25 -10.21
N GLN A 108 2.39 -10.12 -9.00
CA GLN A 108 3.13 -11.19 -8.33
C GLN A 108 2.29 -12.46 -8.16
N ALA A 109 1.03 -12.34 -7.74
CA ALA A 109 0.14 -13.48 -7.57
C ALA A 109 -0.14 -14.21 -8.90
N LEU A 110 -0.21 -13.47 -10.02
CA LEU A 110 -0.30 -14.04 -11.36
C LEU A 110 0.98 -14.83 -11.72
N PHE A 111 2.16 -14.31 -11.40
CA PHE A 111 3.43 -15.03 -11.61
C PHE A 111 3.52 -16.30 -10.76
N LEU A 112 3.02 -16.27 -9.52
CA LEU A 112 2.91 -17.44 -8.66
C LEU A 112 1.80 -18.42 -9.10
N ARG A 113 1.01 -18.06 -10.13
CA ARG A 113 -0.14 -18.82 -10.66
C ARG A 113 -1.18 -19.15 -9.60
N SER A 114 -1.29 -18.30 -8.58
CA SER A 114 -2.29 -18.45 -7.51
C SER A 114 -3.55 -17.68 -7.85
N PHE A 115 -4.55 -18.38 -8.40
CA PHE A 115 -5.84 -17.77 -8.72
C PHE A 115 -6.55 -17.23 -7.46
N LEU A 116 -6.41 -17.91 -6.33
CA LEU A 116 -7.02 -17.48 -5.08
C LEU A 116 -6.44 -16.16 -4.58
N CYS A 117 -5.10 -16.05 -4.49
CA CYS A 117 -4.44 -14.81 -4.08
C CYS A 117 -4.71 -13.68 -5.08
N THR A 118 -4.68 -13.97 -6.38
CA THR A 118 -4.98 -12.99 -7.43
C THR A 118 -6.38 -12.43 -7.26
N PHE A 119 -7.38 -13.28 -7.03
CA PHE A 119 -8.77 -12.87 -6.83
C PHE A 119 -8.92 -11.94 -5.62
N PHE A 120 -8.35 -12.32 -4.46
CA PHE A 120 -8.43 -11.48 -3.26
C PHE A 120 -7.71 -10.14 -3.45
N PHE A 121 -6.47 -10.14 -3.94
CA PHE A 121 -5.70 -8.92 -4.15
C PHE A 121 -6.35 -7.99 -5.19
N ALA A 122 -6.89 -8.54 -6.27
CA ALA A 122 -7.58 -7.76 -7.30
C ALA A 122 -8.89 -7.18 -6.75
N THR A 123 -9.65 -7.95 -5.97
CA THR A 123 -10.91 -7.48 -5.36
C THR A 123 -10.64 -6.30 -4.43
N VAL A 124 -9.62 -6.39 -3.57
CA VAL A 124 -9.22 -5.29 -2.70
C VAL A 124 -8.74 -4.10 -3.52
N LEU A 125 -7.91 -4.30 -4.55
CA LEU A 125 -7.46 -3.21 -5.43
C LEU A 125 -8.64 -2.47 -6.08
N ILE A 126 -9.60 -3.21 -6.65
CA ILE A 126 -10.78 -2.64 -7.30
C ILE A 126 -11.63 -1.87 -6.28
N ALA A 127 -11.86 -2.44 -5.09
CA ALA A 127 -12.60 -1.79 -4.02
C ALA A 127 -11.92 -0.47 -3.59
N THR A 128 -10.60 -0.49 -3.40
CA THR A 128 -9.82 0.71 -3.05
C THR A 128 -9.89 1.77 -4.15
N LEU A 129 -9.70 1.39 -5.42
CA LEU A 129 -9.79 2.32 -6.55
C LEU A 129 -11.20 2.90 -6.69
N PHE A 130 -12.24 2.10 -6.44
CA PHE A 130 -13.62 2.56 -6.44
C PHE A 130 -13.86 3.60 -5.33
N ARG A 131 -13.36 3.36 -4.11
CA ARG A 131 -13.44 4.31 -2.99
C ARG A 131 -12.66 5.60 -3.25
N VAL A 132 -11.47 5.50 -3.85
CA VAL A 132 -10.67 6.64 -4.30
C VAL A 132 -11.44 7.49 -5.31
N ARG A 133 -12.11 6.87 -6.30
CA ARG A 133 -12.94 7.59 -7.28
C ARG A 133 -14.11 8.34 -6.63
N GLN A 134 -14.63 7.83 -5.51
CA GLN A 134 -15.66 8.52 -4.72
C GLN A 134 -15.11 9.65 -3.84
N LYS A 135 -13.80 9.91 -3.85
CA LYS A 135 -13.10 10.88 -3.00
C LYS A 135 -13.29 10.64 -1.48
N LYS A 136 -13.51 9.38 -1.08
CA LYS A 136 -13.76 9.02 0.32
C LYS A 136 -12.53 8.52 1.07
N LEU A 137 -11.43 8.31 0.35
CA LEU A 137 -10.24 7.64 0.89
C LEU A 137 -9.05 8.59 1.09
N TYR A 138 -8.93 9.62 0.24
CA TYR A 138 -7.91 10.64 0.40
C TYR A 138 -8.38 11.64 1.44
N VAL A 139 -7.50 11.93 2.39
CA VAL A 139 -7.75 12.94 3.42
C VAL A 139 -7.74 14.31 2.76
N ASP A 140 -8.76 15.12 3.05
CA ASP A 140 -8.87 16.52 2.65
C ASP A 140 -8.89 17.38 3.91
N ALA A 141 -7.84 18.19 4.12
CA ALA A 141 -7.69 19.01 5.32
C ALA A 141 -8.88 19.95 5.59
N VAL A 142 -9.65 20.32 4.57
CA VAL A 142 -10.82 21.21 4.70
C VAL A 142 -12.03 20.50 5.32
N ASN A 143 -12.21 19.22 4.98
CA ASN A 143 -13.38 18.43 5.38
C ASN A 143 -13.09 17.41 6.48
N LEU A 144 -11.82 17.15 6.78
CA LEU A 144 -11.36 16.12 7.72
C LEU A 144 -12.03 16.22 9.10
N TRP A 145 -12.25 17.44 9.62
CA TRP A 145 -12.88 17.63 10.93
C TRP A 145 -14.34 17.17 11.00
N ARG A 146 -15.06 17.13 9.86
CA ARG A 146 -16.45 16.64 9.79
C ARG A 146 -16.53 15.13 9.67
N GLU A 147 -15.53 14.55 9.01
CA GLU A 147 -15.57 13.16 8.54
C GLU A 147 -14.56 12.25 9.27
N VAL A 148 -13.91 12.73 10.34
CA VAL A 148 -12.82 12.00 11.01
C VAL A 148 -13.22 10.58 11.42
N SER A 149 -14.42 10.41 11.98
CA SER A 149 -14.94 9.11 12.40
C SER A 149 -15.15 8.14 11.23
N GLN A 150 -15.46 8.67 10.04
CA GLN A 150 -15.53 7.84 8.83
C GLN A 150 -14.13 7.35 8.44
N TYR A 151 -13.12 8.22 8.42
CA TYR A 151 -11.75 7.85 8.08
C TYR A 151 -11.15 6.86 9.09
N GLU A 152 -11.43 7.00 10.38
CA GLU A 152 -11.02 6.03 11.42
C GLU A 152 -11.61 4.65 11.15
N ARG A 153 -12.94 4.59 10.96
CA ARG A 153 -13.63 3.33 10.68
C ARG A 153 -13.11 2.68 9.41
N GLU A 154 -12.86 3.45 8.36
CA GLU A 154 -12.28 2.93 7.12
C GLU A 154 -10.87 2.40 7.36
N GLY A 155 -10.01 3.12 8.09
CA GLY A 155 -8.67 2.65 8.47
C GLY A 155 -8.71 1.28 9.16
N PHE A 156 -9.59 1.10 10.15
CA PHE A 156 -9.77 -0.19 10.82
C PHE A 156 -10.27 -1.30 9.89
N VAL A 157 -11.17 -0.99 8.96
CA VAL A 157 -11.65 -1.96 7.96
C VAL A 157 -10.50 -2.42 7.07
N PHE A 158 -9.65 -1.50 6.59
CA PHE A 158 -8.49 -1.89 5.77
C PHE A 158 -7.47 -2.71 6.55
N ILE A 159 -7.21 -2.38 7.82
CA ILE A 159 -6.35 -3.19 8.71
C ILE A 159 -6.91 -4.61 8.83
N ALA A 160 -8.21 -4.75 9.11
CA ALA A 160 -8.86 -6.06 9.25
C ALA A 160 -8.77 -6.88 7.96
N VAL A 161 -9.03 -6.25 6.81
CA VAL A 161 -8.89 -6.87 5.48
C VAL A 161 -7.45 -7.35 5.25
N ASP A 162 -6.45 -6.55 5.60
CA ASP A 162 -5.05 -6.90 5.44
C ASP A 162 -4.61 -8.06 6.33
N VAL A 163 -5.08 -8.11 7.57
CA VAL A 163 -4.84 -9.24 8.49
C VAL A 163 -5.46 -10.53 7.93
N VAL A 164 -6.69 -10.47 7.43
CA VAL A 164 -7.34 -11.62 6.78
C VAL A 164 -6.54 -12.07 5.56
N MET A 165 -6.04 -11.14 4.74
CA MET A 165 -5.22 -11.48 3.59
C MET A 165 -3.87 -12.08 3.96
N ILE A 166 -3.24 -11.69 5.07
CA ILE A 166 -2.04 -12.38 5.59
C ILE A 166 -2.38 -13.84 5.87
N ILE A 167 -3.48 -14.11 6.58
CA ILE A 167 -3.88 -15.48 6.93
C ILE A 167 -4.13 -16.30 5.66
N VAL A 168 -4.90 -15.77 4.71
CA VAL A 168 -5.16 -16.44 3.43
C VAL A 168 -3.86 -16.70 2.68
N LEU A 169 -2.97 -15.71 2.61
CA LEU A 169 -1.68 -15.84 1.92
C LEU A 169 -0.81 -16.94 2.54
N LEU A 170 -0.74 -17.02 3.88
CA LEU A 170 0.03 -18.05 4.57
C LEU A 170 -0.56 -19.45 4.32
N ILE A 171 -1.88 -19.59 4.37
CA ILE A 171 -2.56 -20.86 4.06
C ILE A 171 -2.22 -21.31 2.64
N VAL A 172 -2.43 -20.43 1.65
CA VAL A 172 -2.17 -20.75 0.24
C VAL A 172 -0.68 -21.05 0.01
N MET A 173 0.22 -20.31 0.64
CA MET A 173 1.67 -20.57 0.57
C MET A 173 2.00 -21.99 1.06
N VAL A 174 1.52 -22.38 2.25
CA VAL A 174 1.79 -23.70 2.82
C VAL A 174 1.28 -24.81 1.89
N PHE A 175 0.03 -24.72 1.42
CA PHE A 175 -0.52 -25.71 0.49
C PHE A 175 0.24 -25.76 -0.84
N SER A 176 0.66 -24.60 -1.36
CA SER A 176 1.41 -24.52 -2.62
C SER A 176 2.80 -25.14 -2.49
N ILE A 177 3.46 -24.96 -1.35
CA ILE A 177 4.75 -25.60 -1.04
C ILE A 177 4.57 -27.11 -0.90
N VAL A 178 3.63 -27.56 -0.06
CA VAL A 178 3.37 -29.00 0.13
C VAL A 178 3.12 -29.68 -1.21
N THR A 179 2.19 -29.15 -2.02
CA THR A 179 1.84 -29.73 -3.33
C THR A 179 3.04 -29.78 -4.29
N LYS A 180 3.97 -28.83 -4.21
CA LYS A 180 5.15 -28.77 -5.08
C LYS A 180 6.24 -29.76 -4.71
N TYR A 181 6.34 -30.14 -3.43
CA TYR A 181 7.40 -31.02 -2.90
C TYR A 181 6.90 -32.41 -2.50
N SER A 182 5.58 -32.64 -2.42
CA SER A 182 4.98 -33.95 -2.13
C SER A 182 4.65 -34.78 -3.36
N GLY A 183 4.80 -34.21 -4.57
CA GLY A 183 4.64 -34.90 -5.86
C GLY A 183 5.98 -35.02 -6.55
#